data_AF-A0A969ZLL3-F1
#
_entry.id   AF-A0A969ZLL3-F1
#
_cell.length_a   1.000
_cell.length_b   1.000
_cell.length_c   1.000
_cell.angle_alpha   90.00
_cell.angle_beta   90.00
_cell.angle_gamma   90.00
#
_symmetry.space_group_name_H-M   'P 1'
#
loop_
_entity.id
_entity.type
_entity.pdbx_description
1 polymer ?
#
loop_
_entity_poly.entity_id
_entity_poly.type
_entity_poly.pdbx_seq_one_letter_code
_entity_poly.pdbx_strand_id
1 'polypeptide(L)'
;NGLEAAIKRLAEEVPVWGIGGGYQMMGCQISDLGEVEEGGVIRGMELLPMATELKKENVRCQVNGRLNGVEGIFSTIADLPYVGYENNTGCTSFLEQDETVEANIDRANVYKTNIIKPDKDNDYNLPVISVYNKNLYGTNIHGLFDNGSIATAIIEALTDKKGIKIENGVFEDYQSFKEKQYDKLADTLRKYLNMDEIYDLLQDVHWD
;
A
#
# COMPACT_ATOMS: atom_id res chain seq x y z
N ASN A 1 -23.91 9.97 6.02
CA ASN A 1 -22.84 10.82 5.46
C ASN A 1 -21.55 10.02 5.45
N GLY A 2 -20.94 9.65 4.33
CA GLY A 2 -21.37 9.66 2.93
C GLY A 2 -20.42 8.76 2.12
N LEU A 3 -19.11 9.00 2.26
CA LEU A 3 -18.07 8.23 1.57
C LEU A 3 -17.49 7.08 2.43
N GLU A 4 -17.08 7.33 3.68
CA GLU A 4 -16.57 6.26 4.59
C GLU A 4 -17.55 5.09 4.69
N ALA A 5 -18.81 5.37 5.02
CA ALA A 5 -19.84 4.35 5.10
C ALA A 5 -20.06 3.60 3.77
N ALA A 6 -19.91 4.28 2.63
CA ALA A 6 -20.01 3.66 1.32
C ALA A 6 -18.80 2.75 1.03
N ILE A 7 -17.59 3.19 1.37
CA ILE A 7 -16.36 2.38 1.27
C ILE A 7 -16.49 1.13 2.13
N LYS A 8 -16.88 1.29 3.41
CA LYS A 8 -17.07 0.15 4.33
C LYS A 8 -18.06 -0.86 3.80
N ARG A 9 -19.20 -0.39 3.27
CA ARG A 9 -20.21 -1.26 2.66
C ARG A 9 -19.70 -1.95 1.39
N LEU A 10 -19.02 -1.21 0.51
CA LEU A 10 -18.57 -1.74 -0.78
C LEU A 10 -17.35 -2.65 -0.64
N ALA A 11 -16.55 -2.52 0.41
CA ALA A 11 -15.36 -3.35 0.66
C ALA A 11 -15.67 -4.86 0.72
N GLU A 12 -16.92 -5.24 1.00
CA GLU A 12 -17.36 -6.63 0.98
C GLU A 12 -17.30 -7.25 -0.43
N GLU A 13 -17.51 -6.43 -1.47
CA GLU A 13 -17.64 -6.89 -2.86
C GLU A 13 -16.56 -6.30 -3.78
N VAL A 14 -16.16 -5.06 -3.51
CA VAL A 14 -15.26 -4.24 -4.32
C VAL A 14 -13.90 -4.15 -3.63
N PRO A 15 -12.79 -4.41 -4.35
CA PRO A 15 -11.46 -4.25 -3.77
C PRO A 15 -11.19 -2.79 -3.37
N VAL A 16 -10.60 -2.59 -2.20
CA VAL A 16 -10.21 -1.28 -1.66
C VAL A 16 -8.71 -1.30 -1.38
N TRP A 17 -8.01 -0.30 -1.90
CA TRP A 17 -6.59 -0.06 -1.65
C TRP A 17 -6.39 1.19 -0.81
N GLY A 18 -5.64 1.05 0.28
CA GLY A 18 -5.04 2.16 1.00
C GLY A 18 -3.56 2.28 0.67
N ILE A 19 -3.09 3.49 0.38
CA ILE A 19 -1.67 3.79 0.10
C ILE A 19 -1.22 4.92 1.02
N GLY A 20 -0.12 4.73 1.76
CA GLY A 20 0.42 5.71 2.70
C GLY A 20 -0.64 6.16 3.71
N GLY A 21 -0.96 7.46 3.76
CA GLY A 21 -2.05 7.97 4.63
C GLY A 21 -3.40 7.28 4.40
N GLY A 22 -3.69 6.84 3.17
CA GLY A 22 -4.88 6.03 2.89
C GLY A 22 -4.84 4.66 3.54
N TYR A 23 -3.66 4.03 3.61
CA TYR A 23 -3.45 2.78 4.34
C TYR A 23 -3.66 3.02 5.84
N GLN A 24 -3.03 4.04 6.42
CA GLN A 24 -3.19 4.41 7.83
C GLN A 24 -4.67 4.63 8.20
N MET A 25 -5.43 5.31 7.33
CA MET A 25 -6.87 5.55 7.50
C MET A 25 -7.72 4.29 7.43
N MET A 26 -7.24 3.17 6.89
CA MET A 26 -7.96 1.89 6.97
C MET A 26 -7.96 1.31 8.39
N GLY A 27 -7.03 1.74 9.26
CA GLY A 27 -6.94 1.28 10.64
C GLY A 27 -8.04 1.81 11.55
N CYS A 28 -7.97 1.46 12.83
CA CYS A 28 -8.84 1.94 13.89
C CYS A 28 -8.56 3.40 14.25
N GLN A 29 -7.27 3.79 14.29
CA GLN A 29 -6.86 5.13 14.68
C GLN A 29 -5.47 5.51 14.15
N ILE A 30 -5.25 6.81 14.03
CA ILE A 30 -3.95 7.45 13.76
C ILE A 30 -3.68 8.42 14.92
N SER A 31 -2.53 8.28 15.57
CA SER A 31 -2.14 9.07 16.73
C SER A 31 -0.92 9.92 16.41
N ASP A 32 -1.04 11.23 16.54
CA ASP A 32 0.03 12.22 16.39
C ASP A 32 0.33 12.90 17.73
N LEU A 33 0.89 12.14 18.68
CA LEU A 33 1.27 12.70 19.99
C LEU A 33 2.53 13.57 19.91
N GLY A 34 3.27 13.44 18.82
CA GLY A 34 4.49 14.21 18.57
C GLY A 34 4.24 15.59 17.97
N GLU A 35 2.99 15.93 17.64
CA GLU A 35 2.60 17.13 16.89
C GLU A 35 3.43 17.28 15.60
N VAL A 36 3.56 16.18 14.86
CA VAL A 36 4.28 16.14 13.58
C VAL A 36 3.47 16.86 12.50
N GLU A 37 2.14 16.72 12.55
CA GLU A 37 1.19 17.40 11.69
C GLU A 37 0.30 18.36 12.51
N GLU A 38 -0.99 18.04 12.69
CA GLU A 38 -1.93 18.84 13.49
C GLU A 38 -1.98 18.40 14.96
N GLY A 39 -1.36 17.28 15.31
CA GLY A 39 -1.42 16.68 16.64
C GLY A 39 -2.73 15.95 16.95
N GLY A 40 -2.73 15.20 18.05
CA GLY A 40 -3.93 14.56 18.60
C GLY A 40 -4.18 13.14 18.06
N VAL A 41 -5.44 12.69 18.12
CA VAL A 41 -5.82 11.33 17.71
C VAL A 41 -7.01 11.41 16.75
N ILE A 42 -6.85 10.77 15.59
CA ILE A 42 -7.84 10.71 14.53
C ILE A 42 -8.38 9.27 14.46
N ARG A 43 -9.71 9.12 14.47
CA ARG A 43 -10.36 7.82 14.23
C ARG A 43 -10.25 7.46 12.74
N GLY A 44 -9.78 6.25 12.44
CA GLY A 44 -9.75 5.70 11.09
C GLY A 44 -11.08 5.06 10.69
N MET A 45 -11.09 4.38 9.53
CA MET A 45 -12.29 3.74 8.97
C MET A 45 -12.61 2.39 9.62
N GLU A 46 -11.70 1.84 10.42
CA GLU A 46 -11.85 0.54 11.10
C GLU A 46 -12.10 -0.61 10.12
N LEU A 47 -11.49 -0.54 8.93
CA LEU A 47 -11.49 -1.62 7.93
C LEU A 47 -10.48 -2.71 8.31
N LEU A 48 -9.38 -2.32 8.95
CA LEU A 48 -8.27 -3.17 9.37
C LEU A 48 -8.06 -3.04 10.88
N PRO A 49 -7.78 -4.13 11.61
CA PRO A 49 -7.52 -4.11 13.04
C PRO A 49 -6.08 -3.66 13.32
N MET A 50 -5.77 -2.42 12.96
CA MET A 50 -4.43 -1.83 13.08
C MET A 50 -4.53 -0.39 13.58
N ALA A 51 -3.45 0.12 14.17
CA ALA A 51 -3.31 1.52 14.57
C ALA A 51 -2.00 2.08 14.04
N THR A 52 -1.98 3.39 13.78
CA THR A 52 -0.78 4.10 13.35
C THR A 52 -0.38 5.15 14.37
N GLU A 53 0.90 5.22 14.69
CA GLU A 53 1.49 6.32 15.46
C GLU A 53 2.41 7.14 14.54
N LEU A 54 2.13 8.44 14.39
CA LEU A 54 2.99 9.34 13.62
C LEU A 54 4.28 9.62 14.40
N LYS A 55 5.42 9.55 13.72
CA LYS A 55 6.76 9.75 14.30
C LYS A 55 7.43 10.95 13.64
N LYS A 56 8.22 11.72 14.41
CA LYS A 56 8.95 12.89 13.89
C LYS A 56 9.95 12.56 12.78
N GLU A 57 10.46 11.34 12.78
CA GLU A 57 11.41 10.86 11.78
C GLU A 57 10.67 10.34 10.56
N ASN A 58 11.03 10.87 9.38
CA ASN A 58 10.52 10.38 8.10
C ASN A 58 11.41 9.25 7.60
N VAL A 59 10.81 8.10 7.31
CA VAL A 59 11.48 7.07 6.51
C VAL A 59 11.42 7.52 5.06
N ARG A 60 12.58 7.68 4.42
CA ARG A 60 12.72 8.01 2.99
C ARG A 60 13.73 7.10 2.35
N CYS A 61 13.30 5.92 1.95
CA CYS A 61 14.17 4.92 1.34
C CYS A 61 13.53 4.37 0.07
N GLN A 62 14.39 4.07 -0.90
CA GLN A 62 14.00 3.22 -2.01
C GLN A 62 13.91 1.79 -1.50
N VAL A 63 12.81 1.11 -1.80
CA VAL A 63 12.57 -0.28 -1.41
C VAL A 63 12.34 -1.11 -2.66
N ASN A 64 12.85 -2.33 -2.65
CA ASN A 64 12.63 -3.30 -3.71
C ASN A 64 12.53 -4.70 -3.10
N GLY A 65 11.88 -5.60 -3.82
CA GLY A 65 11.68 -6.97 -3.35
C GLY A 65 10.64 -7.68 -4.17
N ARG A 66 9.95 -8.64 -3.54
CA ARG A 66 8.84 -9.39 -4.13
C ARG A 66 7.60 -9.24 -3.27
N LEU A 67 6.44 -9.18 -3.93
CA LEU A 67 5.15 -9.09 -3.26
C LEU A 67 4.78 -10.43 -2.64
N ASN A 68 5.04 -10.63 -1.36
CA ASN A 68 4.68 -11.86 -0.65
C ASN A 68 3.31 -11.71 0.02
N GLY A 69 2.58 -12.83 0.18
CA GLY A 69 1.37 -12.86 1.01
C GLY A 69 0.17 -12.10 0.45
N VAL A 70 0.17 -11.72 -0.84
CA VAL A 70 -1.01 -11.09 -1.47
C VAL A 70 -2.06 -12.13 -1.77
N GLU A 71 -3.18 -12.05 -1.08
CA GLU A 71 -4.32 -12.92 -1.31
C GLU A 71 -5.42 -12.25 -2.14
N GLY A 72 -6.39 -13.06 -2.55
CA GLY A 72 -7.63 -12.56 -3.10
C GLY A 72 -7.62 -12.38 -4.58
N ILE A 73 -8.39 -11.40 -5.06
CA ILE A 73 -8.52 -11.22 -6.51
C ILE A 73 -7.19 -10.79 -7.13
N PHE A 74 -6.33 -10.16 -6.32
CA PHE A 74 -4.98 -9.77 -6.70
C PHE A 74 -3.93 -10.82 -6.32
N SER A 75 -4.29 -12.07 -6.04
CA SER A 75 -3.27 -13.11 -5.77
C SER A 75 -2.31 -13.35 -6.93
N THR A 76 -2.67 -12.91 -8.14
CA THR A 76 -1.80 -12.95 -9.34
C THR A 76 -0.59 -12.04 -9.23
N ILE A 77 -0.61 -11.03 -8.37
CA ILE A 77 0.54 -10.15 -8.14
C ILE A 77 1.49 -10.71 -7.08
N ALA A 78 1.11 -11.77 -6.39
CA ALA A 78 2.00 -12.46 -5.48
C ALA A 78 3.26 -12.89 -6.24
N ASP A 79 4.41 -12.80 -5.58
CA ASP A 79 5.74 -13.09 -6.11
C ASP A 79 6.24 -12.16 -7.22
N LEU A 80 5.47 -11.16 -7.66
CA LEU A 80 5.97 -10.19 -8.63
C LEU A 80 7.05 -9.28 -8.01
N PRO A 81 8.13 -8.98 -8.75
CA PRO A 81 9.13 -8.03 -8.29
C PRO A 81 8.56 -6.62 -8.27
N TYR A 82 8.90 -5.85 -7.24
CA TYR A 82 8.56 -4.43 -7.15
C TYR A 82 9.80 -3.57 -6.90
N VAL A 83 9.71 -2.33 -7.34
CA VAL A 83 10.58 -1.22 -6.95
C VAL A 83 9.66 -0.07 -6.61
N GLY A 84 9.89 0.54 -5.45
CA GLY A 84 9.11 1.69 -4.98
C GLY A 84 9.91 2.48 -3.96
N TYR A 85 9.24 3.35 -3.25
CA TYR A 85 9.85 4.11 -2.16
C TYR A 85 8.87 4.23 -1.00
N GLU A 86 9.42 4.21 0.21
CA GLU A 86 8.68 4.56 1.41
C GLU A 86 8.96 6.02 1.71
N ASN A 87 7.89 6.80 1.89
CA ASN A 87 7.94 8.15 2.41
C ASN A 87 6.80 8.29 3.41
N ASN A 88 6.96 7.62 4.55
CA ASN A 88 5.93 7.60 5.57
C ASN A 88 6.45 8.16 6.89
N THR A 89 5.53 8.79 7.58
CA THR A 89 5.72 9.45 8.87
C THR A 89 4.92 8.67 9.90
N GLY A 90 5.02 7.33 9.96
CA GLY A 90 4.19 6.59 10.91
C GLY A 90 4.51 5.11 11.05
N CYS A 91 4.40 4.61 12.27
CA CYS A 91 4.54 3.19 12.59
C CYS A 91 3.14 2.57 12.71
N THR A 92 2.77 1.74 11.74
CA THR A 92 1.49 1.01 11.76
C THR A 92 1.69 -0.39 12.32
N SER A 93 0.90 -0.77 13.32
CA SER A 93 0.94 -2.10 13.94
C SER A 93 -0.46 -2.70 14.05
N PHE A 94 -0.54 -4.03 13.90
CA PHE A 94 -1.78 -4.77 14.15
C PHE A 94 -2.10 -4.78 15.65
N LEU A 95 -3.38 -4.64 15.98
CA LEU A 95 -3.86 -4.71 17.35
C LEU A 95 -3.99 -6.19 17.77
N GLU A 96 -3.43 -6.54 18.94
CA GLU A 96 -3.56 -7.89 19.48
C GLU A 96 -5.02 -8.21 19.84
N GLN A 97 -5.36 -9.50 19.74
CA GLN A 97 -6.68 -10.03 20.02
C GLN A 97 -6.82 -10.18 21.54
N ASP A 98 -7.51 -9.26 22.20
CA ASP A 98 -7.87 -9.43 23.60
C ASP A 98 -9.07 -10.38 23.68
N GLU A 99 -8.86 -11.62 24.14
CA GLU A 99 -9.88 -12.69 24.21
C GLU A 99 -11.07 -12.35 25.14
N THR A 100 -11.04 -11.21 25.83
CA THR A 100 -11.98 -10.87 26.91
C THR A 100 -13.03 -9.81 26.59
N VAL A 101 -13.05 -9.22 25.38
CA VAL A 101 -14.03 -8.16 25.05
C VAL A 101 -15.30 -8.75 24.44
N GLU A 102 -16.09 -9.42 25.27
CA GLU A 102 -17.51 -9.66 25.00
C GLU A 102 -18.33 -8.36 25.15
N ALA A 103 -19.26 -8.18 24.21
CA ALA A 103 -20.42 -7.28 24.22
C ALA A 103 -20.21 -5.77 23.91
N ASN A 104 -20.91 -5.35 22.83
CA ASN A 104 -21.49 -4.01 22.57
C ASN A 104 -20.99 -3.19 21.37
N ILE A 105 -20.32 -3.81 20.42
CA ILE A 105 -20.30 -3.31 19.03
C ILE A 105 -20.59 -4.53 18.16
N ASP A 106 -21.20 -4.39 16.98
CA ASP A 106 -21.38 -5.42 15.92
C ASP A 106 -20.01 -5.93 15.39
N ARG A 107 -19.11 -6.32 16.31
CA ARG A 107 -17.74 -6.81 16.12
C ARG A 107 -17.71 -8.26 15.65
N ALA A 108 -18.86 -8.95 15.63
CA ALA A 108 -18.96 -10.38 15.34
C ALA A 108 -18.44 -10.76 13.94
N ASN A 109 -18.40 -9.82 13.00
CA ASN A 109 -17.92 -10.08 11.64
C ASN A 109 -16.52 -9.54 11.35
N VAL A 110 -15.99 -8.54 12.08
CA VAL A 110 -14.70 -7.91 11.72
C VAL A 110 -13.48 -8.78 12.12
N TYR A 111 -13.61 -9.62 13.14
CA TYR A 111 -12.46 -10.30 13.76
C TYR A 111 -12.40 -11.82 13.53
N LYS A 112 -13.20 -12.37 12.61
CA LYS A 112 -13.11 -13.78 12.17
C LYS A 112 -12.29 -13.95 10.89
N THR A 113 -11.10 -13.37 10.83
CA THR A 113 -10.20 -13.63 9.69
C THR A 113 -8.97 -14.37 10.12
N ASN A 114 -8.59 -15.33 9.27
CA ASN A 114 -7.21 -15.71 9.07
C ASN A 114 -6.45 -14.47 8.58
N ILE A 115 -6.20 -13.51 9.46
CA ILE A 115 -5.01 -12.69 9.32
C ILE A 115 -3.90 -13.72 9.36
N ILE A 116 -3.12 -13.84 8.28
CA ILE A 116 -1.83 -14.53 8.36
C ILE A 116 -1.11 -13.80 9.49
N LYS A 117 -1.11 -14.41 10.69
CA LYS A 117 -0.47 -13.82 11.86
C LYS A 117 0.99 -13.72 11.45
N PRO A 118 1.53 -12.49 11.35
CA PRO A 118 2.91 -12.33 10.95
C PRO A 118 3.78 -13.05 11.98
N ASP A 119 4.73 -13.87 11.53
CA ASP A 119 5.66 -14.53 12.45
C ASP A 119 6.47 -13.45 13.19
N LYS A 120 6.66 -13.62 14.50
CA LYS A 120 7.14 -12.56 15.41
C LYS A 120 8.51 -11.98 15.04
N ASP A 121 9.24 -12.69 14.19
CA ASP A 121 10.64 -12.40 13.88
C ASP A 121 10.87 -11.68 12.53
N ASN A 122 9.87 -11.46 11.65
CA ASN A 122 10.19 -10.93 10.31
C ASN A 122 9.13 -10.13 9.53
N ASP A 123 7.94 -9.85 10.06
CA ASP A 123 6.78 -9.73 9.17
C ASP A 123 5.91 -8.46 9.37
N TYR A 124 6.47 -7.40 9.97
CA TYR A 124 5.90 -6.05 9.94
C TYR A 124 6.24 -5.25 8.67
N ASN A 125 7.07 -5.80 7.78
CA ASN A 125 7.53 -5.19 6.53
C ASN A 125 6.95 -5.89 5.28
N LEU A 126 5.71 -6.39 5.35
CA LEU A 126 5.04 -6.86 4.14
C LEU A 126 4.78 -5.66 3.21
N PRO A 127 5.21 -5.73 1.94
CA PRO A 127 5.04 -4.63 1.00
C PRO A 127 3.56 -4.33 0.72
N VAL A 128 2.71 -5.36 0.84
CA VAL A 128 1.25 -5.25 0.75
C VAL A 128 0.64 -6.15 1.82
N ILE A 129 -0.29 -5.59 2.59
CA ILE A 129 -1.16 -6.35 3.50
C ILE A 129 -2.49 -6.60 2.80
N SER A 130 -2.99 -7.84 2.89
CA SER A 130 -4.32 -8.20 2.42
C SER A 130 -5.11 -8.98 3.47
N VAL A 131 -6.33 -8.55 3.80
CA VAL A 131 -7.23 -9.23 4.76
C VAL A 131 -8.71 -9.08 4.37
N TYR A 132 -9.59 -9.82 5.06
CA TYR A 132 -11.07 -9.85 4.99
C TYR A 132 -11.73 -9.86 3.59
N ASN A 133 -12.48 -10.92 3.29
CA ASN A 133 -13.09 -11.19 1.97
C ASN A 133 -12.16 -11.02 0.77
N LYS A 134 -10.84 -11.01 1.01
CA LYS A 134 -9.84 -10.93 -0.07
C LYS A 134 -9.98 -9.66 -0.92
N ASN A 135 -10.50 -8.57 -0.33
CA ASN A 135 -10.79 -7.31 -1.01
C ASN A 135 -10.12 -6.08 -0.36
N LEU A 136 -9.57 -6.17 0.85
CA LEU A 136 -8.86 -5.05 1.46
C LEU A 136 -7.36 -5.20 1.25
N TYR A 137 -6.73 -4.14 0.76
CA TYR A 137 -5.31 -4.09 0.44
C TYR A 137 -4.68 -2.80 0.98
N GLY A 138 -3.50 -2.91 1.58
CA GLY A 138 -2.81 -1.79 2.19
C GLY A 138 -1.32 -1.80 1.89
N THR A 139 -0.73 -0.65 1.60
CA THR A 139 0.73 -0.53 1.38
C THR A 139 1.26 0.85 1.78
N ASN A 140 2.48 0.89 2.32
CA ASN A 140 3.25 2.12 2.51
C ASN A 140 4.21 2.40 1.33
N ILE A 141 4.24 1.52 0.33
CA ILE A 141 5.14 1.61 -0.80
C ILE A 141 4.49 2.45 -1.90
N HIS A 142 5.07 3.62 -2.13
CA HIS A 142 4.73 4.46 -3.26
C HIS A 142 5.45 3.95 -4.52
N GLY A 143 4.81 4.13 -5.68
CA GLY A 143 5.32 3.63 -6.95
C GLY A 143 5.07 2.13 -7.19
N LEU A 144 4.36 1.43 -6.29
CA LEU A 144 4.04 0.01 -6.47
C LEU A 144 3.27 -0.25 -7.79
N PHE A 145 2.30 0.61 -8.08
CA PHE A 145 1.49 0.58 -9.31
C PHE A 145 2.21 1.19 -10.52
N ASP A 146 3.42 1.72 -10.33
CA ASP A 146 4.26 2.22 -11.41
C ASP A 146 4.97 1.08 -12.15
N ASN A 147 5.15 -0.06 -11.50
CA ASN A 147 5.65 -1.27 -12.11
C ASN A 147 4.67 -1.82 -13.16
N GLY A 148 5.14 -1.98 -14.41
CA GLY A 148 4.31 -2.43 -15.53
C GLY A 148 3.68 -3.80 -15.32
N SER A 149 4.42 -4.76 -14.77
CA SER A 149 3.93 -6.12 -14.51
C SER A 149 2.86 -6.13 -13.42
N ILE A 150 3.06 -5.37 -12.33
CA ILE A 150 2.08 -5.25 -11.24
C ILE A 150 0.82 -4.56 -11.74
N ALA A 151 0.95 -3.43 -12.45
CA ALA A 151 -0.19 -2.70 -12.99
C ALA A 151 -1.02 -3.57 -13.95
N THR A 152 -0.35 -4.32 -14.83
CA THR A 152 -1.00 -5.24 -15.77
C THR A 152 -1.78 -6.32 -15.03
N ALA A 153 -1.14 -7.01 -14.09
CA ALA A 153 -1.77 -8.08 -13.32
C ALA A 153 -2.96 -7.59 -12.45
N ILE A 154 -2.92 -6.34 -11.94
CA ILE A 154 -4.05 -5.72 -11.25
C ILE A 154 -5.23 -5.47 -12.18
N ILE A 155 -4.97 -4.94 -13.38
CA ILE A 155 -6.03 -4.67 -14.35
C ILE A 155 -6.65 -5.98 -14.83
N GLU A 156 -5.83 -6.99 -15.13
CA GLU A 156 -6.29 -8.35 -15.50
C GLU A 156 -7.21 -8.93 -14.43
N ALA A 157 -6.79 -8.89 -13.16
CA ALA A 157 -7.62 -9.32 -12.02
C ALA A 157 -8.96 -8.56 -11.92
N LEU A 158 -8.95 -7.24 -12.16
CA LEU A 158 -10.17 -6.43 -12.15
C LEU A 158 -11.08 -6.76 -13.33
N THR A 159 -10.53 -7.02 -14.52
CA THR A 159 -11.32 -7.36 -15.70
C THR A 159 -11.91 -8.75 -15.61
N ASP A 160 -11.18 -9.71 -15.06
CA ASP A 160 -11.68 -11.04 -14.76
C ASP A 160 -12.83 -10.97 -13.76
N LYS A 161 -12.67 -10.21 -12.68
CA LYS A 161 -13.74 -9.99 -11.69
C LYS A 161 -14.98 -9.33 -12.29
N LYS A 162 -14.81 -8.39 -13.23
CA LYS A 162 -15.92 -7.71 -13.92
C LYS A 162 -16.49 -8.49 -15.11
N GLY A 163 -15.85 -9.59 -15.53
CA GLY A 163 -16.22 -10.32 -16.75
C GLY A 163 -16.00 -9.51 -18.03
N ILE A 164 -15.07 -8.56 -18.03
CA ILE A 164 -14.73 -7.73 -19.19
C ILE A 164 -13.60 -8.43 -19.96
N LYS A 165 -13.77 -8.60 -21.27
CA LYS A 165 -12.67 -9.05 -22.15
C LYS A 165 -11.91 -7.84 -22.64
N ILE A 166 -10.61 -7.80 -22.36
CA ILE A 166 -9.69 -6.84 -22.98
C ILE A 166 -9.22 -7.44 -24.30
N GLU A 167 -9.23 -6.64 -25.37
CA GLU A 167 -8.69 -7.06 -26.66
C GLU A 167 -7.17 -7.27 -26.56
N ASN A 168 -6.66 -8.30 -27.23
CA ASN A 168 -5.22 -8.59 -27.25
C ASN A 168 -4.42 -7.37 -27.75
N GLY A 169 -3.27 -7.10 -27.12
CA GLY A 169 -2.36 -6.01 -27.49
C GLY A 169 -2.52 -4.71 -26.70
N VAL A 170 -3.66 -4.48 -26.03
CA VAL A 170 -3.88 -3.26 -25.23
C VAL A 170 -2.88 -3.13 -24.07
N PHE A 171 -2.53 -4.25 -23.42
CA PHE A 171 -1.55 -4.26 -22.33
C PHE A 171 -0.10 -4.08 -22.80
N GLU A 172 0.26 -4.69 -23.93
CA GLU A 172 1.59 -4.53 -24.55
C GLU A 172 1.84 -3.07 -24.96
N ASP A 173 0.80 -2.41 -25.51
CA ASP A 173 0.83 -1.00 -25.86
C ASP A 173 0.91 -0.09 -24.62
N TYR A 174 0.18 -0.42 -23.55
CA TYR A 174 0.17 0.38 -22.32
C TYR A 174 1.52 0.36 -21.60
N GLN A 175 2.15 -0.81 -21.45
CA GLN A 175 3.50 -0.92 -20.89
C GLN A 175 4.49 -0.08 -21.70
N SER A 176 4.49 -0.26 -23.02
CA SER A 176 5.36 0.48 -23.95
C SER A 176 5.09 1.99 -23.91
N PHE A 177 3.84 2.40 -23.76
CA PHE A 177 3.46 3.81 -23.63
C PHE A 177 3.97 4.42 -22.32
N LYS A 178 3.83 3.71 -21.20
CA LYS A 178 4.28 4.18 -19.88
C LYS A 178 5.80 4.33 -19.82
N GLU A 179 6.55 3.36 -20.31
CA GLU A 179 8.03 3.44 -20.42
C GLU A 179 8.44 4.64 -21.25
N LYS A 180 7.80 4.87 -22.41
CA LYS A 180 8.04 6.07 -23.23
C LYS A 180 7.76 7.39 -22.50
N GLN A 181 6.81 7.44 -21.56
CA GLN A 181 6.56 8.66 -20.78
C GLN A 181 7.62 8.85 -19.68
N TYR A 182 8.09 7.78 -19.04
CA TYR A 182 9.20 7.86 -18.10
C TYR A 182 10.49 8.28 -18.80
N ASP A 183 10.79 7.75 -19.99
CA ASP A 183 11.95 8.17 -20.78
C ASP A 183 11.89 9.66 -21.12
N LYS A 184 10.73 10.15 -21.58
CA LYS A 184 10.53 11.59 -21.83
C LYS A 184 10.77 12.45 -20.59
N LEU A 185 10.28 12.00 -19.44
CA LEU A 185 10.47 12.71 -18.18
C LEU A 185 11.96 12.69 -17.78
N ALA A 186 12.60 11.53 -17.83
CA ALA A 186 14.02 11.37 -17.53
C ALA A 186 14.90 12.21 -18.46
N ASP A 187 14.62 12.22 -19.76
CA ASP A 187 15.35 13.03 -20.75
C ASP A 187 15.15 14.53 -20.52
N THR A 188 13.94 14.92 -20.12
CA THR A 188 13.65 16.30 -19.73
C THR A 188 14.46 16.69 -18.49
N LEU A 189 14.50 15.82 -17.48
CA LEU A 189 15.31 16.05 -16.27
C LEU A 189 16.80 16.13 -16.61
N ARG A 190 17.35 15.21 -17.40
CA ARG A 190 18.76 15.23 -17.86
C ARG A 190 19.12 16.50 -18.63
N LYS A 191 18.17 17.09 -19.35
CA LYS A 191 18.39 18.34 -20.09
C LYS A 191 18.52 19.56 -19.18
N TYR A 192 17.82 19.55 -18.05
CA TYR A 192 17.71 20.72 -17.15
C TYR A 192 18.47 20.55 -15.83
N LEU A 193 18.93 19.35 -15.50
CA LEU A 193 19.71 19.04 -14.30
C LEU A 193 21.15 18.69 -14.69
N ASN A 194 22.12 19.17 -13.91
CA ASN A 194 23.50 18.73 -14.02
C ASN A 194 23.63 17.34 -13.39
N MET A 195 23.47 16.30 -14.22
CA MET A 195 23.47 14.92 -13.73
C MET A 195 24.83 14.49 -13.18
N ASP A 196 25.93 15.03 -13.70
CA ASP A 196 27.28 14.69 -13.22
C ASP A 196 27.44 15.14 -11.76
N GLU A 197 27.07 16.38 -11.43
CA GLU A 197 27.08 16.88 -10.05
C GLU A 197 26.12 16.10 -9.13
N ILE A 198 24.93 15.72 -9.62
CA ILE A 198 23.98 14.93 -8.82
C ILE A 198 24.53 13.52 -8.55
N TYR A 199 25.17 12.88 -9.52
CA TYR A 199 25.78 11.57 -9.33
C TYR A 199 27.01 11.62 -8.43
N ASP A 200 27.83 12.67 -8.53
CA ASP A 200 28.95 12.93 -7.62
C ASP A 200 28.43 13.09 -6.18
N LEU A 201 27.38 13.90 -5.98
CA LEU A 201 26.70 14.07 -4.69
C LEU A 201 26.14 12.75 -4.13
N LEU A 202 25.62 11.86 -4.97
CA LEU A 202 25.09 10.56 -4.56
C LEU A 202 26.20 9.53 -4.24
N GLN A 203 27.38 9.67 -4.85
CA GLN A 203 28.55 8.82 -4.58
C GLN A 203 29.28 9.23 -3.30
N ASP A 204 29.29 10.53 -2.97
CA ASP A 204 29.92 11.05 -1.75
C ASP A 204 29.16 10.69 -0.46
N VAL A 205 27.93 10.17 -0.55
CA VAL A 205 27.21 9.59 0.59
C VAL A 205 27.67 8.14 0.83
N HIS A 206 28.94 7.98 1.20
CA HIS A 206 29.39 6.75 1.84
C HIS A 206 28.89 6.72 3.29
N TRP A 207 28.17 5.65 3.62
CA TRP A 207 27.69 5.34 4.97
C TRP A 207 28.87 5.11 5.93
N ASP A 208 28.97 5.91 7.00
CA ASP A 208 29.65 5.55 8.25
C ASP A 208 28.70 4.71 9.14
#